data_AF-A0AAU7JR44-F1
#
_entry.id   AF-A0AAU7JR44-F1
#
_cell.length_a   1.000
_cell.length_b   1.000
_cell.length_c   1.000
_cell.angle_alpha   90.00
_cell.angle_beta   90.00
_cell.angle_gamma   90.00
#
_symmetry.space_group_name_H-M   'P 1'
#
loop_
_entity.id
_entity.type
_entity.pdbx_description
1 polymer ?
#
loop_
_entity_poly.entity_id
_entity_poly.type
_entity_poly.pdbx_seq_one_letter_code
_entity_poly.pdbx_strand_id
1 'polypeptide(L)'
;MSNRPVSGTERSSDPRRPLLDPQGPPLPTRQIMSQWWRDIAFLHWPVEPALLAPLLPPGVRPDEFDGAAWVGLIPFRMVDAGVFRGGPVPWLGTFPETNVRVYSVDDRGRHGVTFLSLEASRLLVVLGARLGFNVPYQWASMRIRDHSGTGDSPARVLTYTTRRATRARADGVGRPRSRISVRVGELVAEPSPLDLFLTARFGLHTQVAGRPLWVPNTHGPWPLRSAEVLELDDDLVEAAGLGSFARTTPPASVLFSEGVRTTFGFPQAL
;
A
#
# COMPACT_ATOMS: atom_id res chain seq x y z
N MET A 1 -49.06 -7.12 -14.82
CA MET A 1 -47.98 -6.26 -14.30
C MET A 1 -47.92 -6.43 -12.78
N SER A 2 -46.95 -7.18 -12.26
CA SER A 2 -46.71 -7.27 -10.83
C SER A 2 -45.21 -7.40 -10.59
N ASN A 3 -44.66 -6.36 -9.98
CA ASN A 3 -43.25 -6.15 -9.71
C ASN A 3 -42.82 -7.07 -8.54
N ARG A 4 -41.78 -7.90 -8.73
CA ARG A 4 -41.09 -8.56 -7.61
C ARG A 4 -39.77 -7.83 -7.37
N PRO A 5 -39.46 -7.40 -6.14
CA PRO A 5 -38.19 -6.77 -5.84
C PRO A 5 -37.08 -7.83 -5.91
N VAL A 6 -36.01 -7.50 -6.62
CA VAL A 6 -34.77 -8.28 -6.60
C VAL A 6 -34.12 -8.06 -5.23
N SER A 7 -34.16 -9.11 -4.42
CA SER A 7 -33.56 -9.16 -3.09
C SER A 7 -32.05 -8.94 -3.19
N GLY A 8 -31.51 -8.19 -2.24
CA GLY A 8 -30.11 -7.80 -2.18
C GLY A 8 -29.17 -9.00 -2.22
N THR A 9 -28.09 -8.85 -2.99
CA THR A 9 -26.92 -9.70 -2.94
C THR A 9 -26.32 -9.68 -1.53
N GLU A 10 -26.59 -10.73 -0.77
CA GLU A 10 -25.81 -11.10 0.40
C GLU A 10 -24.35 -11.33 -0.03
N ARG A 11 -23.44 -10.52 0.48
CA ARG A 11 -21.99 -10.75 0.37
C ARG A 11 -21.66 -12.00 1.19
N SER A 12 -21.42 -13.10 0.49
CA SER A 12 -21.00 -14.36 1.09
C SER A 12 -19.54 -14.26 1.56
N SER A 13 -19.30 -13.79 2.78
CA SER A 13 -18.01 -13.98 3.44
C SER A 13 -17.87 -15.44 3.88
N ASP A 14 -16.87 -16.17 3.40
CA ASP A 14 -16.52 -17.51 3.89
C ASP A 14 -16.27 -17.46 5.42
N PRO A 15 -17.09 -18.13 6.25
CA PRO A 15 -17.01 -18.05 7.70
C PRO A 15 -15.76 -18.74 8.31
N ARG A 16 -14.87 -19.33 7.50
CA ARG A 16 -13.73 -20.14 8.00
C ARG A 16 -12.39 -19.42 8.01
N ARG A 17 -12.28 -18.20 7.48
CA ARG A 17 -11.01 -17.47 7.51
C ARG A 17 -10.90 -16.66 8.81
N PRO A 18 -9.85 -16.86 9.63
CA PRO A 18 -9.57 -15.96 10.74
C PRO A 18 -9.38 -14.54 10.19
N LEU A 19 -10.17 -13.59 10.70
CA LEU A 19 -9.92 -12.19 10.44
C LEU A 19 -8.51 -11.84 10.94
N LEU A 20 -7.80 -11.05 10.15
CA LEU A 20 -6.51 -10.53 10.58
C LEU A 20 -6.74 -9.58 11.75
N ASP A 21 -5.95 -9.75 12.81
CA ASP A 21 -5.99 -8.84 13.95
C ASP A 21 -5.57 -7.43 13.47
N PRO A 22 -6.41 -6.39 13.63
CA PRO A 22 -6.02 -5.03 13.33
C PRO A 22 -4.83 -4.56 14.18
N GLN A 23 -4.65 -5.15 15.37
CA GLN A 23 -3.46 -4.99 16.16
C GLN A 23 -2.37 -5.90 15.61
N GLY A 24 -1.26 -5.31 15.16
CA GLY A 24 -0.13 -6.07 14.68
C GLY A 24 0.49 -6.95 15.76
N PRO A 25 1.06 -8.11 15.38
CA PRO A 25 1.75 -8.98 16.33
C PRO A 25 3.00 -8.28 16.88
N PRO A 26 3.51 -8.70 18.04
CA PRO A 26 4.83 -8.27 18.49
C PRO A 26 5.89 -8.53 17.41
N LEU A 27 6.86 -7.63 17.27
CA LEU A 27 7.95 -7.87 16.33
C LEU A 27 8.69 -9.18 16.69
N PRO A 28 8.81 -10.13 15.75
CA PRO A 28 9.47 -11.41 16.02
C PRO A 28 11.00 -11.29 16.08
N THR A 29 11.55 -10.15 15.65
CA THR A 29 12.99 -9.87 15.63
C THR A 29 13.28 -8.48 16.19
N ARG A 30 14.56 -8.18 16.47
CA ARG A 30 14.95 -6.87 17.02
C ARG A 30 14.57 -5.74 16.06
N GLN A 31 14.10 -4.63 16.61
CA GLN A 31 13.75 -3.43 15.85
C GLN A 31 14.98 -2.85 15.11
N ILE A 32 14.83 -2.63 13.82
CA ILE A 32 15.83 -2.02 12.94
C ILE A 32 15.49 -0.58 12.55
N MET A 33 14.20 -0.24 12.50
CA MET A 33 13.75 1.11 12.16
C MET A 33 12.33 1.36 12.67
N SER A 34 11.99 2.62 12.80
CA SER A 34 10.61 3.06 13.04
C SER A 34 10.31 4.29 12.21
N GLN A 35 9.06 4.42 11.78
CA GLN A 35 8.59 5.55 11.00
C GLN A 35 7.10 5.75 11.23
N TRP A 36 6.62 6.96 10.98
CA TRP A 36 5.20 7.27 10.91
C TRP A 36 4.75 7.25 9.46
N TRP A 37 3.61 6.60 9.22
CA TRP A 37 2.89 6.68 7.96
C TRP A 37 1.69 7.58 8.19
N ARG A 38 1.66 8.75 7.54
CA ARG A 38 0.68 9.81 7.73
C ARG A 38 -0.02 10.12 6.41
N ASP A 39 -1.22 10.68 6.51
CA ASP A 39 -1.98 11.14 5.33
C ASP A 39 -2.02 10.08 4.23
N ILE A 40 -2.35 8.83 4.59
CA ILE A 40 -2.30 7.70 3.68
C ILE A 40 -3.64 7.52 2.98
N ALA A 41 -3.62 7.43 1.66
CA ALA A 41 -4.77 6.97 0.90
C ALA A 41 -4.51 5.53 0.46
N PHE A 42 -5.55 4.70 0.49
CA PHE A 42 -5.51 3.34 0.00
C PHE A 42 -6.52 3.19 -1.13
N LEU A 43 -6.05 2.90 -2.34
CA LEU A 43 -6.90 2.59 -3.49
C LEU A 43 -6.62 1.15 -3.90
N HIS A 44 -7.66 0.32 -3.99
CA HIS A 44 -7.50 -1.10 -4.29
C HIS A 44 -8.40 -1.61 -5.41
N TRP A 45 -7.84 -2.53 -6.19
CA TRP A 45 -8.53 -3.24 -7.26
C TRP A 45 -8.42 -4.74 -7.04
N PRO A 46 -9.53 -5.50 -7.16
CA PRO A 46 -9.48 -6.94 -7.24
C PRO A 46 -8.92 -7.33 -8.62
N VAL A 47 -8.10 -8.37 -8.65
CA VAL A 47 -7.53 -8.95 -9.86
C VAL A 47 -7.51 -10.48 -9.75
N GLU A 48 -7.39 -11.15 -10.89
CA GLU A 48 -7.21 -12.60 -10.91
C GLU A 48 -5.89 -12.98 -10.21
N PRO A 49 -5.90 -13.94 -9.27
CA PRO A 49 -4.68 -14.35 -8.55
C PRO A 49 -3.55 -14.80 -9.48
N ALA A 50 -3.90 -15.45 -10.59
CA ALA A 50 -2.96 -15.94 -11.60
C ALA A 50 -2.11 -14.80 -12.24
N LEU A 51 -2.62 -13.57 -12.29
CA LEU A 51 -1.88 -12.41 -12.79
C LEU A 51 -0.74 -12.01 -11.85
N LEU A 52 -0.89 -12.24 -10.55
CA LEU A 52 0.07 -11.80 -9.53
C LEU A 52 1.09 -12.87 -9.19
N ALA A 53 0.73 -14.16 -9.27
CA ALA A 53 1.61 -15.26 -8.87
C ALA A 53 3.03 -15.20 -9.49
N PRO A 54 3.21 -14.88 -10.79
CA PRO A 54 4.56 -14.78 -11.39
C PRO A 54 5.40 -13.61 -10.88
N LEU A 55 4.79 -12.63 -10.20
CA LEU A 55 5.44 -11.42 -9.70
C LEU A 55 5.91 -11.57 -8.25
N LEU A 56 5.57 -12.68 -7.58
CA LEU A 56 5.89 -12.91 -6.18
C LEU A 56 7.21 -13.67 -6.02
N PRO A 57 7.93 -13.49 -4.89
CA PRO A 57 9.10 -14.30 -4.57
C PRO A 57 8.77 -15.80 -4.50
N PRO A 58 9.74 -16.70 -4.75
CA PRO A 58 9.56 -18.13 -4.52
C PRO A 58 9.11 -18.43 -3.09
N GLY A 59 8.13 -19.34 -2.92
CA GLY A 59 7.55 -19.67 -1.60
C GLY A 59 6.50 -18.66 -1.11
N VAL A 60 6.06 -17.74 -1.97
CA VAL A 60 5.02 -16.75 -1.69
C VAL A 60 3.92 -16.86 -2.74
N ARG A 61 2.67 -16.84 -2.29
CA ARG A 61 1.50 -16.87 -3.16
C ARG A 61 0.62 -15.63 -2.95
N PRO A 62 -0.26 -15.30 -3.92
CA PRO A 62 -1.23 -14.25 -3.73
C PRO A 62 -2.07 -14.54 -2.48
N ASP A 63 -2.25 -13.51 -1.65
CA ASP A 63 -3.20 -13.56 -0.56
C ASP A 63 -4.55 -13.13 -1.14
N GLU A 64 -5.52 -14.03 -1.06
CA GLU A 64 -6.81 -13.89 -1.73
C GLU A 64 -7.90 -13.58 -0.72
N PHE A 65 -8.83 -12.69 -1.05
CA PHE A 65 -10.03 -12.43 -0.28
C PHE A 65 -11.23 -12.59 -1.20
N ASP A 66 -12.17 -13.47 -0.81
CA ASP A 66 -13.37 -13.77 -1.59
C ASP A 66 -13.05 -14.18 -3.04
N GLY A 67 -12.04 -15.03 -3.21
CA GLY A 67 -11.60 -15.57 -4.51
C GLY A 67 -10.81 -14.58 -5.39
N ALA A 68 -10.58 -13.35 -4.93
CA ALA A 68 -9.78 -12.35 -5.66
C ALA A 68 -8.47 -12.04 -4.94
N ALA A 69 -7.40 -11.85 -5.72
CA ALA A 69 -6.21 -11.18 -5.23
C ALA A 69 -6.36 -9.67 -5.40
N TRP A 70 -5.47 -8.88 -4.79
CA TRP A 70 -5.65 -7.43 -4.72
C TRP A 70 -4.37 -6.67 -5.06
N VAL A 71 -4.55 -5.56 -5.76
CA VAL A 71 -3.51 -4.56 -6.06
C VAL A 71 -3.85 -3.29 -5.28
N GLY A 72 -2.85 -2.69 -4.63
CA GLY A 72 -2.97 -1.42 -3.92
C GLY A 72 -2.06 -0.34 -4.52
N LEU A 73 -2.62 0.84 -4.72
CA LEU A 73 -1.89 2.08 -5.02
C LEU A 73 -1.99 3.01 -3.81
N ILE A 74 -0.88 3.16 -3.09
CA ILE A 74 -0.88 3.71 -1.74
C ILE A 74 0.03 4.93 -1.66
N PRO A 75 -0.47 6.15 -1.93
CA PRO A 75 0.28 7.37 -1.68
C PRO A 75 0.15 7.81 -0.22
N PHE A 76 1.26 8.19 0.39
CA PHE A 76 1.29 8.62 1.79
C PHE A 76 2.50 9.50 2.10
N ARG A 77 2.48 10.10 3.29
CA ARG A 77 3.60 10.84 3.86
C ARG A 77 4.34 9.96 4.87
N MET A 78 5.59 9.65 4.59
CA MET A 78 6.50 9.11 5.59
C MET A 78 6.99 10.25 6.48
N VAL A 79 6.95 10.08 7.80
CA VAL A 79 7.38 11.06 8.80
C VAL A 79 8.31 10.37 9.80
N ASP A 80 9.35 11.07 10.25
CA ASP A 80 10.25 10.64 11.32
C ASP A 80 10.86 9.24 11.11
N ALA A 81 11.36 8.97 9.90
CA ALA A 81 12.12 7.76 9.65
C ALA A 81 13.41 7.75 10.49
N GLY A 82 13.46 6.82 11.45
CA GLY A 82 14.56 6.61 12.39
C GLY A 82 15.17 5.22 12.26
N VAL A 83 16.47 5.10 12.55
CA VAL A 83 17.21 3.83 12.52
C VAL A 83 17.43 3.32 13.95
N PHE A 84 17.27 2.02 14.16
CA PHE A 84 17.31 1.33 15.45
C PHE A 84 16.33 1.95 16.47
N ARG A 85 16.81 2.24 17.68
CA ARG A 85 16.09 2.99 18.73
C ARG A 85 16.46 4.49 18.73
N GLY A 86 17.15 4.96 17.70
CA GLY A 86 17.54 6.36 17.56
C GLY A 86 16.36 7.25 17.17
N GLY A 87 16.53 8.57 17.37
CA GLY A 87 15.58 9.56 16.91
C GLY A 87 15.52 9.70 15.38
N PRO A 88 14.66 10.59 14.86
CA PRO A 88 14.56 10.86 13.43
C PRO A 88 15.93 11.21 12.84
N VAL A 89 16.30 10.59 11.74
CA VAL A 89 17.55 10.92 11.06
C VAL A 89 17.27 12.06 10.07
N PRO A 90 17.93 13.23 10.15
CA PRO A 90 17.57 14.43 9.38
C PRO A 90 17.44 14.22 7.85
N TRP A 91 18.28 13.35 7.27
CA TRP A 91 18.24 13.00 5.84
C TRP A 91 17.30 11.83 5.50
N LEU A 92 16.79 11.07 6.48
CA LEU A 92 15.65 10.16 6.29
C LEU A 92 14.32 10.92 6.46
N GLY A 93 14.16 11.73 7.51
CA GLY A 93 13.14 12.78 7.68
C GLY A 93 11.72 12.52 7.19
N THR A 94 11.02 13.59 6.83
CA THR A 94 9.64 13.57 6.29
C THR A 94 9.66 13.67 4.77
N PHE A 95 8.94 12.79 4.08
CA PHE A 95 8.83 12.80 2.62
C PHE A 95 7.62 11.99 2.12
N PRO A 96 7.08 12.33 0.94
CA PRO A 96 6.05 11.51 0.28
C PRO A 96 6.63 10.23 -0.32
N GLU A 97 5.84 9.17 -0.24
CA GLU A 97 6.06 7.86 -0.85
C GLU A 97 4.77 7.39 -1.53
N THR A 98 4.88 6.64 -2.62
CA THR A 98 3.76 5.95 -3.26
C THR A 98 4.21 4.53 -3.56
N ASN A 99 3.46 3.53 -3.08
CA ASN A 99 3.75 2.14 -3.43
C ASN A 99 2.64 1.54 -4.28
N VAL A 100 3.06 0.76 -5.27
CA VAL A 100 2.23 -0.23 -5.96
C VAL A 100 2.56 -1.56 -5.30
N ARG A 101 1.60 -2.11 -4.57
CA ARG A 101 1.78 -3.32 -3.78
C ARG A 101 0.71 -4.35 -4.08
N VAL A 102 1.05 -5.59 -3.81
CA VAL A 102 0.12 -6.73 -3.84
C VAL A 102 0.12 -7.44 -2.50
N TYR A 103 -0.97 -8.13 -2.22
CA TYR A 103 -1.17 -8.86 -0.97
C TYR A 103 -0.69 -10.29 -1.13
N SER A 104 0.07 -10.77 -0.16
CA SER A 104 0.83 -12.01 -0.28
C SER A 104 0.92 -12.76 1.04
N VAL A 105 1.01 -14.08 0.96
CA VAL A 105 1.15 -14.97 2.10
C VAL A 105 2.17 -16.05 1.76
N ASP A 106 3.03 -16.37 2.72
CA ASP A 106 4.01 -17.45 2.58
C ASP A 106 3.48 -18.80 3.11
N ASP A 107 4.28 -19.85 2.93
CA ASP A 107 3.96 -21.21 3.38
C ASP A 107 3.87 -21.35 4.91
N ARG A 108 4.36 -20.36 5.67
CA ARG A 108 4.21 -20.29 7.14
C ARG A 108 2.95 -19.53 7.57
N GLY A 109 2.13 -19.08 6.62
CA GLY A 109 0.90 -18.32 6.91
C GLY A 109 1.16 -16.87 7.32
N ARG A 110 2.33 -16.31 7.03
CA ARG A 110 2.63 -14.90 7.36
C ARG A 110 2.01 -14.00 6.30
N HIS A 111 1.02 -13.21 6.69
CA HIS A 111 0.31 -12.29 5.80
C HIS A 111 1.04 -10.95 5.67
N GLY A 112 1.34 -10.56 4.43
CA GLY A 112 2.12 -9.38 4.12
C GLY A 112 1.81 -8.77 2.77
N VAL A 113 2.74 -7.93 2.34
CA VAL A 113 2.71 -7.30 1.04
C VAL A 113 3.97 -7.65 0.25
N THR A 114 3.87 -7.59 -1.07
CA THR A 114 5.02 -7.54 -1.97
C THR A 114 4.94 -6.24 -2.73
N PHE A 115 6.03 -5.47 -2.76
CA PHE A 115 6.10 -4.23 -3.53
C PHE A 115 6.48 -4.55 -4.98
N LEU A 116 5.67 -4.08 -5.92
CA LEU A 116 5.98 -4.12 -7.35
C LEU A 116 6.65 -2.81 -7.80
N SER A 117 6.25 -1.70 -7.20
CA SER A 117 6.90 -0.40 -7.34
C SER A 117 6.84 0.36 -6.03
N LEU A 118 7.85 1.18 -5.78
CA LEU A 118 7.91 2.04 -4.60
C LEU A 118 8.57 3.38 -4.96
N GLU A 119 7.78 4.40 -5.25
CA GLU A 119 8.22 5.74 -5.55
C GLU A 119 8.54 6.52 -4.28
N ALA A 120 9.77 7.01 -4.15
CA ALA A 120 10.15 7.87 -3.04
C ALA A 120 10.93 9.10 -3.51
N SER A 121 10.73 10.21 -2.80
CA SER A 121 11.40 11.48 -3.08
C SER A 121 12.80 11.62 -2.47
N ARG A 122 13.20 10.70 -1.58
CA ARG A 122 14.53 10.72 -0.95
C ARG A 122 15.47 9.64 -1.53
N LEU A 123 16.46 10.10 -2.29
CA LEU A 123 17.43 9.26 -3.00
C LEU A 123 18.29 8.38 -2.06
N LEU A 124 18.64 8.87 -0.86
CA LEU A 124 19.46 8.08 0.09
C LEU A 124 18.68 6.92 0.73
N VAL A 125 17.36 7.08 0.93
CA VAL A 125 16.45 6.00 1.35
C VAL A 125 16.39 4.94 0.25
N VAL A 126 16.20 5.39 -1.01
CA VAL A 126 16.19 4.54 -2.20
C VAL A 126 17.49 3.73 -2.31
N LEU A 127 18.65 4.37 -2.16
CA LEU A 127 19.96 3.73 -2.26
C LEU A 127 20.18 2.72 -1.12
N GLY A 128 19.88 3.07 0.13
CA GLY A 128 20.03 2.17 1.27
C GLY A 128 19.10 0.95 1.20
N ALA A 129 17.84 1.14 0.82
CA ALA A 129 16.86 0.07 0.69
C ALA A 129 17.13 -0.84 -0.52
N ARG A 130 17.59 -0.31 -1.66
CA ARG A 130 17.99 -1.12 -2.82
C ARG A 130 19.21 -1.98 -2.50
N LEU A 131 20.20 -1.44 -1.78
CA LEU A 131 21.41 -2.16 -1.39
C LEU A 131 21.16 -3.22 -0.31
N GLY A 132 20.19 -3.00 0.60
CA GLY A 132 19.93 -3.90 1.73
C GLY A 132 18.77 -4.90 1.56
N PHE A 133 17.71 -4.52 0.84
CA PHE A 133 16.44 -5.29 0.79
C PHE A 133 15.91 -5.56 -0.63
N ASN A 134 16.65 -5.15 -1.68
CA ASN A 134 16.30 -5.33 -3.09
C ASN A 134 14.83 -4.96 -3.41
N VAL A 135 14.34 -3.89 -2.78
CA VAL A 135 12.99 -3.37 -3.01
C VAL A 135 13.01 -2.54 -4.30
N PRO A 136 11.95 -2.57 -5.14
CA PRO A 136 11.91 -1.87 -6.43
C PRO A 136 11.72 -0.34 -6.28
N TYR A 137 12.43 0.28 -5.33
CA TYR A 137 12.40 1.73 -5.10
C TYR A 137 12.66 2.47 -6.40
N GLN A 138 11.91 3.52 -6.70
CA GLN A 138 12.13 4.41 -7.83
C GLN A 138 12.26 5.83 -7.30
N TRP A 139 13.31 6.54 -7.73
CA TRP A 139 13.41 7.95 -7.38
C TRP A 139 12.35 8.74 -8.14
N ALA A 140 11.59 9.59 -7.43
CA ALA A 140 10.52 10.38 -8.01
C ALA A 140 10.45 11.80 -7.43
N SER A 141 10.06 12.77 -8.25
CA SER A 141 9.62 14.07 -7.75
C SER A 141 8.19 13.94 -7.25
N MET A 142 7.91 14.38 -6.03
CA MET A 142 6.65 14.10 -5.37
C MET A 142 6.17 15.27 -4.52
N ARG A 143 4.85 15.42 -4.38
CA ARG A 143 4.22 16.44 -3.54
C ARG A 143 2.89 15.94 -3.01
N ILE A 144 2.57 16.33 -1.78
CA ILE A 144 1.26 16.17 -1.16
C ILE A 144 0.74 17.56 -0.84
N ARG A 145 -0.47 17.87 -1.32
CA ARG A 145 -1.16 19.12 -1.02
C ARG A 145 -2.44 18.81 -0.25
N ASP A 146 -2.62 19.47 0.89
CA ASP A 146 -3.87 19.48 1.63
C ASP A 146 -4.63 20.76 1.24
N HIS A 147 -5.88 20.60 0.81
CA HIS A 147 -6.75 21.69 0.37
C HIS A 147 -7.83 22.01 1.41
N SER A 148 -7.69 21.49 2.64
CA SER A 148 -8.55 21.91 3.75
C SER A 148 -8.51 23.42 3.93
N GLY A 149 -9.69 24.02 4.12
CA GLY A 149 -9.84 25.46 4.28
C GLY A 149 -9.67 26.29 3.01
N THR A 150 -9.60 25.68 1.82
CA THR A 150 -9.68 26.39 0.54
C THR A 150 -11.08 26.28 -0.07
N GLY A 151 -11.74 27.43 -0.29
CA GLY A 151 -13.14 27.51 -0.75
C GLY A 151 -14.18 27.32 0.35
N ASP A 152 -15.45 27.17 -0.04
CA ASP A 152 -16.61 27.09 0.89
C ASP A 152 -16.88 25.67 1.44
N SER A 153 -16.07 24.67 1.10
CA SER A 153 -16.29 23.28 1.51
C SER A 153 -15.50 22.94 2.78
N PRO A 154 -16.15 22.40 3.84
CA PRO A 154 -15.47 21.94 5.05
C PRO A 154 -14.72 20.62 4.86
N ALA A 155 -14.94 19.91 3.74
CA ALA A 155 -14.34 18.60 3.50
C ALA A 155 -12.82 18.68 3.25
N ARG A 156 -12.04 17.82 3.92
CA ARG A 156 -10.60 17.70 3.72
C ARG A 156 -10.31 16.98 2.39
N VAL A 157 -9.53 17.60 1.52
CA VAL A 157 -9.12 17.04 0.23
C VAL A 157 -7.62 17.01 0.11
N LEU A 158 -7.04 15.83 -0.13
CA LEU A 158 -5.61 15.69 -0.39
C LEU A 158 -5.35 15.38 -1.85
N THR A 159 -4.29 15.96 -2.40
CA THR A 159 -3.76 15.58 -3.72
C THR A 159 -2.32 15.15 -3.61
N TYR A 160 -2.05 13.96 -4.14
CA TYR A 160 -0.75 13.33 -4.26
C TYR A 160 -0.31 13.45 -5.72
N THR A 161 0.90 13.92 -5.95
CA THR A 161 1.50 13.95 -7.28
C THR A 161 2.86 13.30 -7.24
N THR A 162 3.11 12.41 -8.19
CA THR A 162 4.35 11.64 -8.31
C THR A 162 4.81 11.66 -9.76
N ARG A 163 6.10 11.88 -9.98
CA ARG A 163 6.74 11.80 -11.30
C ARG A 163 8.06 11.06 -11.19
N ARG A 164 8.11 9.84 -11.70
CA ARG A 164 9.30 8.98 -11.69
C ARG A 164 10.44 9.66 -12.46
N ALA A 165 11.66 9.60 -11.94
CA ALA A 165 12.82 10.19 -12.59
C ALA A 165 13.31 9.33 -13.77
N THR A 166 13.17 8.02 -13.66
CA THR A 166 13.50 7.02 -14.68
C THR A 166 12.33 6.76 -15.61
N ARG A 167 12.61 6.30 -16.83
CA ARG A 167 11.57 5.82 -17.75
C ARG A 167 10.99 4.51 -17.21
N ALA A 168 9.80 4.15 -17.70
CA ALA A 168 9.32 2.78 -17.60
C ALA A 168 10.33 1.82 -18.27
N ARG A 169 10.19 0.49 -18.06
CA ARG A 169 11.05 -0.49 -18.74
C ARG A 169 10.98 -0.33 -20.27
N ALA A 170 11.89 -1.02 -20.98
CA ALA A 170 12.41 -0.75 -22.33
C ALA A 170 11.42 -0.39 -23.47
N ASP A 171 10.12 -0.54 -23.25
CA ASP A 171 8.99 -0.31 -24.16
C ASP A 171 8.11 0.90 -23.80
N GLY A 172 8.23 1.48 -22.61
CA GLY A 172 7.34 2.54 -22.15
C GLY A 172 7.67 3.94 -22.69
N VAL A 173 6.65 4.63 -23.21
CA VAL A 173 6.76 6.02 -23.64
C VAL A 173 6.78 6.93 -22.41
N GLY A 174 7.97 7.45 -22.08
CA GLY A 174 8.13 8.53 -21.11
C GLY A 174 8.40 8.08 -19.66
N ARG A 175 8.19 9.02 -18.74
CA ARG A 175 8.44 8.84 -17.31
C ARG A 175 7.09 8.67 -16.59
N PRO A 176 6.84 7.54 -15.92
CA PRO A 176 5.59 7.30 -15.21
C PRO A 176 5.23 8.45 -14.26
N ARG A 177 3.98 8.90 -14.32
CA ARG A 177 3.39 9.87 -13.40
C ARG A 177 2.18 9.29 -12.69
N SER A 178 1.84 9.89 -11.55
CA SER A 178 0.58 9.65 -10.84
C SER A 178 0.06 10.95 -10.27
N ARG A 179 -1.25 11.16 -10.39
CA ARG A 179 -1.98 12.25 -9.79
C ARG A 179 -3.27 11.69 -9.21
N ILE A 180 -3.38 11.76 -7.88
CA ILE A 180 -4.47 11.19 -7.12
C ILE A 180 -5.03 12.29 -6.22
N SER A 181 -6.32 12.58 -6.32
CA SER A 181 -7.03 13.47 -5.40
C SER A 181 -8.12 12.69 -4.68
N VAL A 182 -8.12 12.75 -3.34
CA VAL A 182 -9.11 12.08 -2.51
C VAL A 182 -9.81 13.08 -1.59
N ARG A 183 -11.13 12.94 -1.46
CA ARG A 183 -11.91 13.58 -0.40
C ARG A 183 -12.00 12.63 0.78
N VAL A 184 -11.59 13.09 1.95
CA VAL A 184 -11.67 12.32 3.20
C VAL A 184 -13.09 12.42 3.75
N GLY A 185 -13.69 11.27 4.04
CA GLY A 185 -15.02 11.13 4.61
C GLY A 185 -15.01 10.84 6.12
N GLU A 186 -16.03 10.12 6.58
CA GLU A 186 -16.24 9.78 7.98
C GLU A 186 -15.32 8.68 8.51
N LEU A 187 -15.14 8.66 9.84
CA LEU A 187 -14.42 7.58 10.52
C LEU A 187 -15.14 6.25 10.33
N VAL A 188 -14.39 5.21 9.98
CA VAL A 188 -14.86 3.83 9.93
C VAL A 188 -14.67 3.24 11.33
N ALA A 189 -15.74 3.31 12.14
CA ALA A 189 -15.69 2.82 13.53
C ALA A 189 -15.45 1.29 13.60
N GLU A 190 -16.04 0.55 12.67
CA GLU A 190 -15.93 -0.91 12.58
C GLU A 190 -15.46 -1.29 11.16
N PRO A 191 -14.15 -1.50 10.96
CA PRO A 191 -13.61 -1.93 9.68
C PRO A 191 -14.22 -3.27 9.24
N SER A 192 -14.62 -3.36 7.98
CA SER A 192 -15.12 -4.62 7.42
C SER A 192 -14.00 -5.67 7.32
N PRO A 193 -14.35 -6.96 7.13
CA PRO A 193 -13.35 -7.99 6.84
C PRO A 193 -12.41 -7.65 5.67
N LEU A 194 -12.93 -7.00 4.63
CA LEU A 194 -12.11 -6.55 3.50
C LEU A 194 -11.18 -5.40 3.89
N ASP A 195 -11.64 -4.45 4.70
CA ASP A 195 -10.81 -3.33 5.15
C ASP A 195 -9.63 -3.82 6.00
N LEU A 196 -9.89 -4.76 6.92
CA LEU A 196 -8.84 -5.45 7.69
C LEU A 196 -7.92 -6.24 6.76
N PHE A 197 -8.49 -6.99 5.82
CA PHE A 197 -7.72 -7.69 4.80
C PHE A 197 -6.87 -6.74 3.93
N LEU A 198 -7.23 -5.48 3.68
CA LEU A 198 -6.42 -4.60 2.84
C LEU A 198 -5.41 -3.75 3.63
N THR A 199 -5.57 -3.64 4.95
CA THR A 199 -4.80 -2.68 5.76
C THR A 199 -4.00 -3.30 6.90
N ALA A 200 -4.43 -4.42 7.48
CA ALA A 200 -3.69 -5.15 8.52
C ALA A 200 -2.62 -6.03 7.88
N ARG A 201 -1.45 -5.46 7.57
CA ARG A 201 -0.33 -6.19 6.92
C ARG A 201 0.99 -5.98 7.63
N PHE A 202 1.51 -7.08 8.16
CA PHE A 202 2.58 -7.08 9.18
C PHE A 202 3.92 -7.58 8.68
N GLY A 203 4.19 -7.35 7.40
CA GLY A 203 5.52 -7.48 6.83
C GLY A 203 5.55 -7.45 5.32
N LEU A 204 6.77 -7.56 4.81
CA LEU A 204 7.13 -7.49 3.41
C LEU A 204 7.77 -8.81 2.97
N HIS A 205 7.18 -9.45 1.97
CA HIS A 205 7.85 -10.49 1.20
C HIS A 205 8.71 -9.84 0.12
N THR A 206 10.00 -10.15 0.11
CA THR A 206 10.96 -9.63 -0.87
C THR A 206 11.99 -10.71 -1.21
N GLN A 207 12.91 -10.43 -2.13
CA GLN A 207 13.99 -11.33 -2.51
C GLN A 207 15.30 -10.55 -2.64
N VAL A 208 16.36 -10.95 -1.94
CA VAL A 208 17.68 -10.30 -2.00
C VAL A 208 18.71 -11.31 -2.50
N ALA A 209 19.44 -10.97 -3.57
CA ALA A 209 20.43 -11.86 -4.19
C ALA A 209 19.88 -13.27 -4.47
N GLY A 210 18.64 -13.35 -4.97
CA GLY A 210 17.96 -14.62 -5.25
C GLY A 210 17.32 -15.30 -4.05
N ARG A 211 17.57 -14.84 -2.82
CA ARG A 211 17.05 -15.45 -1.59
C ARG A 211 15.75 -14.78 -1.14
N PRO A 212 14.64 -15.51 -1.02
CA PRO A 212 13.40 -14.92 -0.57
C PRO A 212 13.46 -14.64 0.95
N LEU A 213 12.96 -13.48 1.35
CA LEU A 213 13.03 -12.96 2.71
C LEU A 213 11.66 -12.39 3.14
N TRP A 214 11.43 -12.45 4.44
CA TRP A 214 10.34 -11.79 5.13
C TRP A 214 10.89 -10.68 6.03
N VAL A 215 10.47 -9.44 5.80
CA VAL A 215 10.79 -8.31 6.68
C VAL A 215 9.57 -8.01 7.54
N PRO A 216 9.58 -8.40 8.84
CA PRO A 216 8.43 -8.19 9.70
C PRO A 216 8.26 -6.70 10.01
N ASN A 217 7.01 -6.26 10.08
CA ASN A 217 6.65 -4.96 10.61
C ASN A 217 5.49 -5.10 11.60
N THR A 218 5.28 -4.09 12.43
CA THR A 218 4.09 -4.01 13.28
C THR A 218 3.66 -2.57 13.46
N HIS A 219 2.35 -2.37 13.54
CA HIS A 219 1.67 -1.12 13.81
C HIS A 219 0.37 -1.42 14.58
N GLY A 220 -0.17 -0.43 15.27
CA GLY A 220 -1.52 -0.53 15.85
C GLY A 220 -2.61 -0.43 14.78
N PRO A 221 -3.89 -0.58 15.17
CA PRO A 221 -5.02 -0.41 14.27
C PRO A 221 -4.98 0.92 13.52
N TRP A 222 -5.30 0.88 12.23
CA TRP A 222 -5.44 2.11 11.44
C TRP A 222 -6.70 2.86 11.89
N PRO A 223 -6.62 4.17 12.19
CA PRO A 223 -7.81 5.01 12.28
C PRO A 223 -8.33 5.27 10.86
N LEU A 224 -9.09 4.30 10.33
CA LEU A 224 -9.59 4.31 8.96
C LEU A 224 -10.74 5.31 8.81
N ARG A 225 -10.77 5.99 7.67
CA ARG A 225 -11.86 6.84 7.22
C ARG A 225 -12.27 6.40 5.83
N SER A 226 -13.55 6.55 5.52
CA SER A 226 -14.02 6.47 4.13
C SER A 226 -13.33 7.55 3.30
N ALA A 227 -13.16 7.29 2.01
CA ALA A 227 -12.64 8.30 1.09
C ALA A 227 -13.22 8.11 -0.30
N GLU A 228 -13.29 9.21 -1.05
CA GLU A 228 -13.78 9.25 -2.42
C GLU A 228 -12.67 9.76 -3.33
N VAL A 229 -12.46 9.07 -4.46
CA VAL A 229 -11.52 9.51 -5.49
C VAL A 229 -12.16 10.62 -6.32
N LEU A 230 -11.54 11.79 -6.34
CA LEU A 230 -11.96 12.93 -7.17
C LEU A 230 -11.21 12.98 -8.50
N GLU A 231 -9.96 12.53 -8.49
CA GLU A 231 -9.08 12.52 -9.66
C GLU A 231 -8.14 11.31 -9.53
N LEU A 232 -7.98 10.56 -10.63
CA LEU A 232 -7.03 9.46 -10.74
C LEU A 232 -6.48 9.41 -12.18
N ASP A 233 -5.25 9.90 -12.36
CA ASP A 233 -4.42 9.68 -13.56
C ASP A 233 -3.14 8.97 -13.10
N ASP A 234 -3.04 7.66 -13.32
CA ASP A 234 -1.93 6.85 -12.83
C ASP A 234 -1.27 6.03 -13.94
N ASP A 235 0.06 6.17 -14.06
CA ASP A 235 0.94 5.35 -14.87
C ASP A 235 1.70 4.30 -14.04
N LEU A 236 1.65 4.37 -12.70
CA LEU A 236 2.54 3.59 -11.84
C LEU A 236 2.14 2.11 -11.79
N VAL A 237 0.84 1.81 -11.76
CA VAL A 237 0.33 0.43 -11.81
C VAL A 237 0.74 -0.26 -13.12
N GLU A 238 0.57 0.43 -14.24
CA GLU A 238 1.01 -0.06 -15.55
C GLU A 238 2.53 -0.24 -15.60
N ALA A 239 3.28 0.75 -15.12
CA ALA A 239 4.73 0.69 -15.04
C ALA A 239 5.27 -0.34 -14.03
N ALA A 240 4.41 -0.91 -13.18
CA ALA A 240 4.71 -2.02 -12.29
C ALA A 240 4.43 -3.39 -12.94
N GLY A 241 4.00 -3.42 -14.21
CA GLY A 241 3.77 -4.64 -14.98
C GLY A 241 2.36 -5.21 -14.88
N LEU A 242 1.40 -4.43 -14.38
CA LEU A 242 0.02 -4.89 -14.13
C LEU A 242 -1.00 -4.44 -15.21
N GLY A 243 -0.53 -3.83 -16.30
CA GLY A 243 -1.39 -3.27 -17.35
C GLY A 243 -2.10 -1.97 -16.93
N SER A 244 -2.99 -1.47 -17.79
CA SER A 244 -3.57 -0.12 -17.66
C SER A 244 -4.92 -0.06 -16.94
N PHE A 245 -5.35 -1.14 -16.24
CA PHE A 245 -6.70 -1.21 -15.67
C PHE A 245 -7.00 -0.09 -14.67
N ALA A 246 -5.99 0.40 -13.94
CA ALA A 246 -6.18 1.45 -12.95
C ALA A 246 -6.61 2.81 -13.58
N ARG A 247 -6.45 2.97 -14.90
CA ARG A 247 -6.93 4.15 -15.65
C ARG A 247 -8.36 4.01 -16.13
N THR A 248 -8.81 2.78 -16.36
CA THR A 248 -10.11 2.49 -16.99
C THR A 248 -11.16 2.03 -15.99
N THR A 249 -10.73 1.55 -14.83
CA THR A 249 -11.59 0.93 -13.83
C THR A 249 -11.43 1.68 -12.50
N PRO A 250 -12.53 2.14 -11.88
CA PRO A 250 -12.45 2.75 -10.55
C PRO A 250 -12.01 1.73 -9.49
N PRO A 251 -11.31 2.16 -8.42
CA PRO A 251 -10.97 1.27 -7.32
C PRO A 251 -12.23 0.75 -6.62
N ALA A 252 -12.22 -0.53 -6.26
CA ALA A 252 -13.32 -1.19 -5.55
C ALA A 252 -13.32 -0.87 -4.04
N SER A 253 -12.18 -0.48 -3.49
CA SER A 253 -12.02 0.00 -2.11
C SER A 253 -11.17 1.25 -2.08
N VAL A 254 -11.66 2.27 -1.39
CA VAL A 254 -10.98 3.56 -1.18
C VAL A 254 -11.08 3.94 0.29
N LEU A 255 -9.91 4.00 0.95
CA LEU A 255 -9.80 4.32 2.37
C LEU A 255 -8.77 5.43 2.57
N PHE A 256 -8.89 6.12 3.70
CA PHE A 256 -7.91 7.08 4.16
C PHE A 256 -7.56 6.81 5.61
N SER A 257 -6.35 7.18 6.04
CA SER A 257 -6.02 7.24 7.46
C SER A 257 -5.08 8.40 7.77
N GLU A 258 -5.30 9.04 8.91
CA GLU A 258 -4.38 10.07 9.43
C GLU A 258 -3.03 9.49 9.83
N GLY A 259 -2.97 8.18 10.06
CA GLY A 259 -1.73 7.45 10.13
C GLY A 259 -1.50 6.60 11.37
N VAL A 260 -0.43 5.84 11.31
CA VAL A 260 0.05 4.97 12.38
C VAL A 260 1.57 5.08 12.50
N ARG A 261 2.08 4.71 13.68
CA ARG A 261 3.50 4.46 13.86
C ARG A 261 3.78 3.01 13.53
N THR A 262 4.76 2.79 12.67
CA THR A 262 5.19 1.46 12.23
C THR A 262 6.63 1.21 12.64
N THR A 263 6.88 -0.01 13.10
CA THR A 263 8.23 -0.48 13.45
C THR A 263 8.55 -1.71 12.62
N PHE A 264 9.83 -1.87 12.27
CA PHE A 264 10.32 -2.97 11.44
C PHE A 264 11.37 -3.76 12.20
N GLY A 265 11.36 -5.07 12.02
CA GLY A 265 12.35 -5.99 12.56
C GLY A 265 13.37 -6.42 11.51
N PHE A 266 14.45 -7.08 11.96
CA PHE A 266 15.39 -7.73 11.06
C PHE A 266 14.70 -8.77 10.15
N PRO A 267 15.14 -8.89 8.88
CA PRO A 267 14.62 -9.90 7.97
C PRO A 267 14.85 -11.32 8.47
N GLN A 268 13.97 -12.21 8.03
CA GLN A 268 14.04 -13.65 8.23
C GLN A 268 13.96 -14.34 6.86
N ALA A 269 14.53 -15.54 6.74
CA ALA A 269 14.28 -16.37 5.56
C ALA A 269 12.81 -16.79 5.49
N LEU A 270 12.32 -17.05 4.27
CA LEU A 270 11.02 -17.69 4.09
C LEU A 270 10.97 -19.11 4.65
#